data_AF-A0A7Y6EVG7-F1
#
_entry.id   AF-A0A7Y6EVG7-F1
#
_cell.length_a   1.000
_cell.length_b   1.000
_cell.length_c   1.000
_cell.angle_alpha   90.00
_cell.angle_beta   90.00
_cell.angle_gamma   90.00
#
_symmetry.space_group_name_H-M   'P 1'
#
loop_
_entity.id
_entity.type
_entity.pdbx_description
1 polymer ?
#
loop_
_entity_poly.entity_id
_entity_poly.type
_entity_poly.pdbx_seq_one_letter_code
_entity_poly.pdbx_strand_id
1 'polypeptide(L)'
;MPMISLDLAHLEYIKSLLPDKPASRIGEQAIKVINEAIESSHRTKECLEFDWFFNQENDERALKDFVELPMKIKMMTVTEFFSNFEERVYIRVINALQRRGCNYMNQLLDLTIYQISCTRNLGDRSQLAILRALGSYAEKEPSL
;
A
#
# COMPACT_ATOMS: atom_id res chain seq x y z
N MET A 1 -10.22 -27.91 -10.17
CA MET A 1 -9.37 -26.96 -10.94
C MET A 1 -8.75 -26.00 -9.94
N PRO A 2 -7.44 -25.75 -9.96
CA PRO A 2 -6.85 -24.72 -9.12
C PRO A 2 -7.44 -23.36 -9.52
N MET A 3 -8.00 -22.62 -8.56
CA MET A 3 -8.34 -21.21 -8.76
C MET A 3 -7.04 -20.44 -8.79
N ILE A 4 -6.64 -19.96 -9.96
CA ILE A 4 -5.58 -18.96 -10.08
C ILE A 4 -6.21 -17.64 -9.63
N SER A 5 -5.84 -17.13 -8.45
CA SER A 5 -6.16 -15.75 -8.08
C SER A 5 -5.08 -14.84 -8.66
N LEU A 6 -5.46 -13.99 -9.61
CA LEU A 6 -4.60 -12.92 -10.10
C LEU A 6 -4.72 -11.73 -9.15
N ASP A 7 -3.61 -11.20 -8.67
CA ASP A 7 -3.58 -9.94 -7.92
C ASP A 7 -3.68 -8.72 -8.88
N LEU A 8 -3.83 -7.51 -8.33
CA LEU A 8 -3.95 -6.28 -9.14
C LEU A 8 -2.78 -6.10 -10.09
N ALA A 9 -1.54 -6.30 -9.63
CA ALA A 9 -0.37 -6.09 -10.45
C ALA A 9 -0.39 -7.00 -11.68
N HIS A 10 -0.86 -8.25 -11.53
CA HIS A 10 -1.08 -9.15 -12.65
C HIS A 10 -2.21 -8.66 -13.58
N LEU A 11 -3.30 -8.10 -13.06
CA LEU A 11 -4.39 -7.55 -13.88
C LEU A 11 -3.96 -6.30 -14.67
N GLU A 12 -3.21 -5.39 -14.06
CA GLU A 12 -2.65 -4.20 -14.69
C GLU A 12 -1.64 -4.56 -15.77
N TYR A 13 -0.78 -5.54 -15.50
CA TYR A 13 0.15 -6.07 -16.49
C TYR A 13 -0.59 -6.65 -17.69
N ILE A 14 -1.62 -7.49 -17.48
CA ILE A 14 -2.43 -8.05 -18.57
C ILE A 14 -3.08 -6.91 -19.39
N LYS A 15 -3.59 -5.87 -18.71
CA LYS A 15 -4.17 -4.69 -19.39
C LYS A 15 -3.14 -3.96 -20.26
N SER A 16 -1.89 -3.83 -19.82
CA SER A 16 -0.82 -3.19 -20.61
C SER A 16 -0.44 -3.93 -21.90
N LEU A 17 -0.73 -5.23 -21.96
CA LEU A 17 -0.49 -6.06 -23.14
C LEU A 17 -1.64 -6.02 -24.15
N LEU A 18 -2.79 -5.43 -23.77
CA LEU A 18 -3.96 -5.37 -24.64
C LEU A 18 -3.86 -4.16 -25.60
N PRO A 19 -4.24 -4.34 -26.87
CA PRO A 19 -4.27 -3.24 -27.83
C PRO A 19 -5.37 -2.22 -27.48
N ASP A 20 -5.10 -0.93 -27.69
CA ASP A 20 -6.04 0.18 -27.46
C ASP A 20 -7.37 0.02 -28.21
N LYS A 21 -7.35 -0.70 -29.34
CA LYS A 21 -8.53 -1.04 -30.13
C LYS A 21 -8.64 -2.56 -30.25
N PRO A 22 -9.67 -3.19 -29.65
CA PRO A 22 -9.89 -4.61 -29.81
C PRO A 22 -10.28 -4.96 -31.24
N ALA A 23 -9.66 -6.00 -31.79
CA ALA A 23 -9.95 -6.49 -33.14
C ALA A 23 -11.24 -7.34 -33.21
N SER A 24 -11.88 -7.63 -32.08
CA SER A 24 -13.08 -8.47 -32.01
C SER A 24 -13.94 -8.19 -30.77
N ARG A 25 -15.21 -8.56 -30.86
CA ARG A 25 -16.20 -8.50 -29.77
C ARG A 25 -15.80 -9.29 -28.52
N ILE A 26 -15.02 -10.38 -28.69
CA ILE A 26 -14.47 -11.16 -27.58
C ILE A 26 -13.38 -10.36 -26.85
N GLY A 27 -12.53 -9.64 -27.61
CA GLY A 27 -11.53 -8.73 -27.05
C GLY A 27 -12.15 -7.56 -26.28
N GLU A 28 -13.24 -6.97 -26.80
CA GLU A 28 -14.01 -5.94 -26.09
C GLU A 28 -14.53 -6.44 -24.74
N GLN A 29 -15.11 -7.65 -24.71
CA GLN A 29 -15.64 -8.24 -23.49
C GLN A 29 -14.52 -8.57 -22.48
N ALA A 30 -13.38 -9.06 -22.95
CA ALA A 30 -12.22 -9.36 -22.09
C ALA A 30 -11.65 -8.08 -21.46
N ILE A 31 -11.47 -7.01 -22.24
CA ILE A 31 -11.05 -5.69 -21.74
C ILE A 31 -12.04 -5.17 -20.70
N LYS A 32 -13.34 -5.29 -20.97
CA LYS A 32 -14.38 -4.86 -20.03
C LYS A 32 -14.32 -5.62 -18.71
N VAL A 33 -14.22 -6.96 -18.73
CA VAL A 33 -14.11 -7.78 -17.52
C VAL A 33 -12.83 -7.48 -16.73
N ILE A 34 -11.71 -7.25 -17.41
CA ILE A 34 -10.45 -6.87 -16.77
C ILE A 34 -10.56 -5.48 -16.15
N ASN A 35 -11.15 -4.51 -16.84
CA ASN A 35 -11.39 -3.17 -16.29
C ASN A 35 -12.35 -3.23 -15.10
N GLU A 36 -13.45 -3.96 -15.19
CA GLU A 36 -14.38 -4.17 -14.08
C GLU A 36 -13.70 -4.89 -12.91
N ALA A 37 -12.79 -5.85 -13.17
CA ALA A 37 -12.00 -6.50 -12.14
C ALA A 37 -10.97 -5.57 -11.50
N ILE A 38 -10.34 -4.67 -12.26
CA ILE A 38 -9.43 -3.64 -11.75
C ILE A 38 -10.23 -2.60 -10.94
N GLU A 39 -11.36 -2.12 -11.44
CA GLU A 39 -12.25 -1.16 -10.77
C GLU A 39 -12.94 -1.76 -9.53
N SER A 40 -13.24 -3.07 -9.54
CA SER A 40 -13.82 -3.75 -8.38
C SER A 40 -12.77 -4.23 -7.38
N SER A 41 -11.53 -4.51 -7.83
CA SER A 41 -10.41 -4.82 -6.94
C SER A 41 -9.80 -3.56 -6.32
N HIS A 42 -9.89 -2.39 -6.98
CA HIS A 42 -9.31 -1.16 -6.49
C HIS A 42 -10.24 0.05 -6.60
N ARG A 43 -10.27 0.82 -5.49
CA ARG A 43 -10.93 2.12 -5.27
C ARG A 43 -12.38 2.07 -4.76
N THR A 44 -12.60 1.32 -3.67
CA THR A 44 -13.43 1.88 -2.59
C THR A 44 -12.83 3.23 -2.20
N LYS A 45 -13.66 4.26 -2.00
CA LYS A 45 -13.30 5.68 -1.77
C LYS A 45 -12.16 5.96 -0.78
N GLU A 46 -11.75 4.98 0.03
CA GLU A 46 -10.64 5.03 0.96
C GLU A 46 -9.24 5.10 0.31
N CYS A 47 -9.09 4.74 -0.97
CA CYS A 47 -7.78 4.76 -1.65
C CYS A 47 -7.29 6.18 -2.01
N LEU A 48 -8.21 7.14 -2.22
CA LEU A 48 -7.86 8.50 -2.66
C LEU A 48 -6.96 9.25 -1.67
N GLU A 49 -7.07 8.94 -0.37
CA GLU A 49 -6.30 9.58 0.70
C GLU A 49 -4.79 9.32 0.57
N PHE A 50 -4.41 8.16 0.02
CA PHE A 50 -3.01 7.72 -0.09
C PHE A 50 -2.66 7.23 -1.49
N ASP A 51 -3.26 7.86 -2.53
CA ASP A 51 -3.02 7.49 -3.94
C ASP A 51 -1.51 7.49 -4.29
N TRP A 52 -0.72 8.37 -3.65
CA TRP A 52 0.75 8.41 -3.84
C TRP A 52 1.46 7.14 -3.37
N PHE A 53 0.95 6.42 -2.38
CA PHE A 53 1.57 5.20 -1.85
C PHE A 53 1.36 4.01 -2.79
N PHE A 54 0.27 4.00 -3.55
CA PHE A 54 -0.04 2.93 -4.50
C PHE A 54 0.35 3.27 -5.94
N ASN A 55 0.94 4.46 -6.18
CA ASN A 55 1.50 4.84 -7.47
C ASN A 55 2.89 4.20 -7.65
N GLN A 56 3.04 3.35 -8.66
CA GLN A 56 4.29 2.66 -9.00
C GLN A 56 5.48 3.61 -9.25
N GLU A 57 5.23 4.85 -9.69
CA GLU A 57 6.29 5.86 -9.86
C GLU A 57 7.01 6.20 -8.55
N ASN A 58 6.38 5.92 -7.41
CA ASN A 58 6.91 6.20 -6.08
C ASN A 58 7.55 4.96 -5.41
N ASP A 59 7.56 3.79 -6.05
CA ASP A 59 7.99 2.52 -5.45
C ASP A 59 9.38 2.57 -4.80
N GLU A 60 10.32 3.28 -5.42
CA GLU A 60 11.70 3.41 -4.94
C GLU A 60 11.90 4.52 -3.88
N ARG A 61 10.89 5.36 -3.66
CA ARG A 61 10.96 6.46 -2.71
C ARG A 61 10.72 5.98 -1.29
N ALA A 62 11.46 6.55 -0.34
CA ALA A 62 11.34 6.20 1.07
C ALA A 62 10.09 6.86 1.68
N LEU A 63 9.49 6.22 2.67
CA LEU A 63 8.28 6.74 3.31
C LEU A 63 8.51 8.12 3.97
N LYS A 64 9.72 8.38 4.47
CA LYS A 64 10.15 9.70 4.97
C LYS A 64 10.08 10.82 3.94
N ASP A 65 10.07 10.50 2.66
CA ASP A 65 9.97 11.50 1.58
C ASP A 65 8.54 12.02 1.43
N PHE A 66 7.56 11.35 2.06
CA PHE A 66 6.14 11.69 2.03
C PHE A 66 5.58 12.06 3.40
N VAL A 67 6.16 11.51 4.47
CA VAL A 67 5.66 11.67 5.84
C VAL A 67 6.74 12.21 6.76
N GLU A 68 6.47 13.37 7.34
CA GLU A 68 7.33 13.99 8.35
C GLU A 68 6.74 13.84 9.75
N LEU A 69 7.44 13.10 10.61
CA LEU A 69 7.07 12.90 12.01
C LEU A 69 7.96 13.71 12.98
N PRO A 70 7.43 14.10 14.15
CA PRO A 70 8.22 14.69 15.23
C PRO A 70 9.36 13.75 15.67
N MET A 71 10.51 14.31 16.06
CA MET A 71 11.69 13.54 16.48
C MET A 71 11.38 12.55 17.62
N LYS A 72 10.51 12.96 18.56
CA LYS A 72 10.06 12.09 19.65
C LYS A 72 9.41 10.80 19.14
N ILE A 73 8.60 10.88 18.07
CA ILE A 73 7.95 9.72 17.46
C ILE A 73 8.95 8.88 16.66
N LYS A 74 9.84 9.52 15.90
CA LYS A 74 10.87 8.83 15.10
C LYS A 74 11.77 7.92 15.96
N MET A 75 11.99 8.30 17.22
CA MET A 75 12.81 7.54 18.18
C MET A 75 12.05 6.44 18.93
N MET A 76 10.72 6.35 18.79
CA MET A 76 9.93 5.28 19.41
C MET A 76 10.15 3.95 18.71
N THR A 77 9.93 2.86 19.45
CA THR A 77 9.78 1.54 18.84
C THR A 77 8.47 1.46 18.06
N VAL A 78 8.39 0.55 17.07
CA VAL A 78 7.14 0.31 16.35
C VAL A 78 6.03 -0.19 17.28
N THR A 79 6.39 -0.94 18.32
CA THR A 79 5.43 -1.42 19.33
C THR A 79 4.85 -0.25 20.12
N GLU A 80 5.71 0.60 20.70
CA GLU A 80 5.26 1.77 21.47
C GLU A 80 4.36 2.69 20.65
N PHE A 81 4.69 2.91 19.38
CA PHE A 81 3.89 3.76 18.51
C PHE A 81 2.53 3.13 18.18
N PHE A 82 2.51 1.90 17.65
CA PHE A 82 1.28 1.28 17.18
C PHE A 82 0.37 0.77 18.32
N SER A 83 0.90 0.61 19.54
CA SER A 83 0.09 0.31 20.73
C SER A 83 -0.85 1.44 21.16
N ASN A 84 -0.70 2.66 20.62
CA ASN A 84 -1.64 3.76 20.86
C ASN A 84 -2.97 3.61 20.12
N PHE A 85 -3.12 2.60 19.27
CA PHE A 85 -4.31 2.38 18.45
C PHE A 85 -5.01 1.07 18.84
N GLU A 86 -6.35 1.09 18.94
CA GLU A 86 -7.14 -0.01 19.52
C GLU A 86 -7.38 -1.19 18.56
N GLU A 87 -7.18 -1.02 17.25
CA GLU A 87 -7.56 -2.03 16.28
C GLU A 87 -6.59 -3.23 16.23
N ARG A 88 -7.15 -4.45 16.15
CA ARG A 88 -6.37 -5.70 16.01
C ARG A 88 -5.44 -5.72 14.80
N VAL A 89 -5.66 -4.88 13.79
CA VAL A 89 -4.77 -4.76 12.63
C VAL A 89 -3.36 -4.32 13.04
N TYR A 90 -3.23 -3.47 14.07
CA TYR A 90 -1.95 -2.95 14.54
C TYR A 90 -1.07 -4.03 15.19
N ILE A 91 -1.68 -5.04 15.83
CA ILE A 91 -0.95 -6.22 16.31
C ILE A 91 -0.28 -6.97 15.14
N ARG A 92 -0.96 -7.07 13.99
CA ARG A 92 -0.36 -7.70 12.80
C ARG A 92 0.74 -6.84 12.20
N VAL A 93 0.54 -5.53 12.16
CA VAL A 93 1.53 -4.55 11.69
C VAL A 93 2.83 -4.68 12.49
N ILE A 94 2.74 -4.59 13.82
CA ILE A 94 3.89 -4.74 14.73
C ILE A 94 4.65 -6.03 14.44
N ASN A 95 3.94 -7.17 14.43
CA ASN A 95 4.55 -8.47 14.20
C ASN A 95 5.20 -8.60 12.81
N ALA A 96 4.61 -8.01 11.78
CA ALA A 96 5.17 -8.05 10.43
C ALA A 96 6.43 -7.20 10.31
N LEU A 97 6.42 -5.99 10.88
CA LEU A 97 7.58 -5.09 10.89
C LEU A 97 8.74 -5.68 11.72
N GLN A 98 8.47 -6.22 12.90
CA GLN A 98 9.49 -6.85 13.74
C GLN A 98 10.14 -8.06 13.05
N ARG A 99 9.35 -8.91 12.37
CA ARG A 99 9.91 -10.04 11.58
C ARG A 99 10.79 -9.59 10.42
N ARG A 100 10.55 -8.40 9.88
CA ARG A 100 11.42 -7.77 8.88
C ARG A 100 12.71 -7.20 9.49
N GLY A 101 12.80 -7.09 10.80
CA GLY A 101 13.89 -6.41 11.51
C GLY A 101 13.67 -4.91 11.71
N CYS A 102 12.45 -4.43 11.44
CA CYS A 102 12.05 -3.04 11.68
C CYS A 102 11.50 -2.90 13.10
N ASN A 103 12.34 -2.43 14.03
CA ASN A 103 12.03 -2.30 15.44
C ASN A 103 11.68 -0.87 15.86
N TYR A 104 12.14 0.12 15.10
CA TYR A 104 11.97 1.55 15.40
C TYR A 104 11.23 2.30 14.28
N MET A 105 10.58 3.41 14.63
CA MET A 105 9.80 4.21 13.67
C MET A 105 10.67 4.85 12.58
N ASN A 106 11.89 5.29 12.89
CA ASN A 106 12.83 5.77 11.88
C ASN A 106 13.16 4.69 10.83
N GLN A 107 13.30 3.42 11.24
CA GLN A 107 13.55 2.32 10.32
C GLN A 107 12.35 2.07 9.41
N LEU A 108 11.12 2.23 9.91
CA LEU A 108 9.91 2.17 9.09
C LEU A 108 9.90 3.29 8.05
N LEU A 109 10.23 4.52 8.47
CA LEU A 109 10.27 5.68 7.57
C LEU A 109 11.37 5.58 6.50
N ASP A 110 12.46 4.84 6.78
CA ASP A 110 13.53 4.58 5.82
C ASP A 110 13.18 3.47 4.80
N LEU A 111 12.08 2.73 5.00
CA LEU A 111 11.62 1.77 4.00
C LEU A 111 11.05 2.48 2.79
N THR A 112 11.36 1.93 1.61
CA THR A 112 10.70 2.32 0.36
C THR A 112 9.26 1.82 0.30
N ILE A 113 8.42 2.46 -0.51
CA ILE A 113 7.05 2.03 -0.75
C ILE A 113 7.01 0.56 -1.20
N TYR A 114 7.84 0.19 -2.17
CA TYR A 114 7.97 -1.19 -2.64
C TYR A 114 8.32 -2.15 -1.50
N GLN A 115 9.28 -1.79 -0.65
CA GLN A 115 9.68 -2.62 0.48
C GLN A 115 8.53 -2.83 1.49
N ILE A 116 7.70 -1.82 1.73
CA ILE A 116 6.53 -1.94 2.59
C ILE A 116 5.49 -2.86 1.94
N SER A 117 5.18 -2.63 0.66
CA SER A 117 4.24 -3.44 -0.12
C SER A 117 4.62 -4.92 -0.20
N CYS A 118 5.92 -5.22 -0.32
CA CYS A 118 6.44 -6.59 -0.33
C CYS A 118 6.65 -7.20 1.06
N THR A 119 6.30 -6.51 2.15
CA THR A 119 6.47 -7.08 3.49
C THR A 119 5.45 -8.19 3.72
N ARG A 120 5.95 -9.40 3.94
CA ARG A 120 5.11 -10.57 4.18
C ARG A 120 4.13 -10.33 5.34
N ASN A 121 2.86 -10.64 5.10
CA ASN A 121 1.74 -10.45 6.02
C ASN A 121 1.36 -8.96 6.29
N LEU A 122 1.80 -8.01 5.46
CA LEU A 122 1.23 -6.66 5.34
C LEU A 122 0.44 -6.55 4.04
N GLY A 123 -0.82 -7.00 4.05
CA GLY A 123 -1.75 -6.71 2.94
C GLY A 123 -2.26 -5.27 3.00
N ASP A 124 -3.03 -4.84 1.99
CA ASP A 124 -3.49 -3.46 1.78
C ASP A 124 -4.11 -2.84 3.03
N ARG A 125 -4.96 -3.58 3.75
CA ARG A 125 -5.58 -3.09 5.00
C ARG A 125 -4.54 -2.73 6.06
N SER A 126 -3.46 -3.50 6.18
CA SER A 126 -2.39 -3.22 7.14
C SER A 126 -1.50 -2.08 6.66
N GLN A 127 -1.28 -1.95 5.35
CA GLN A 127 -0.55 -0.82 4.76
C GLN A 127 -1.32 0.50 5.00
N LEU A 128 -2.63 0.52 4.68
CA LEU A 128 -3.50 1.66 4.97
C LEU A 128 -3.56 2.00 6.46
N ALA A 129 -3.59 1.00 7.35
CA ALA A 129 -3.54 1.24 8.78
C ALA A 129 -2.22 1.91 9.22
N ILE A 130 -1.08 1.52 8.62
CA ILE A 130 0.20 2.21 8.85
C ILE A 130 0.07 3.67 8.42
N LEU A 131 -0.40 3.94 7.20
CA LEU A 131 -0.49 5.30 6.65
C LEU A 131 -1.42 6.21 7.47
N ARG A 132 -2.58 5.71 7.90
CA ARG A 132 -3.51 6.45 8.77
C ARG A 132 -2.90 6.76 10.14
N ALA A 133 -2.23 5.78 10.75
CA ALA A 133 -1.55 5.97 12.02
C ALA A 133 -0.42 7.00 11.91
N LEU A 134 0.34 6.97 10.83
CA LEU A 134 1.38 7.96 10.58
C LEU A 134 0.77 9.35 10.32
N GLY A 135 -0.31 9.42 9.53
CA GLY A 135 -1.04 10.65 9.21
C GLY A 135 -1.57 11.37 10.45
N SER A 136 -2.02 10.64 11.48
CA SER A 136 -2.50 11.25 12.73
C SER A 136 -1.42 12.00 13.54
N TYR A 137 -0.15 11.80 13.20
CA TYR A 137 1.00 12.43 13.87
C TYR A 137 1.91 13.20 12.88
N ALA A 138 1.55 13.27 11.60
CA ALA A 138 2.33 13.97 10.60
C ALA A 138 2.19 15.49 10.78
N GLU A 139 3.31 16.21 10.74
CA GLU A 139 3.31 17.69 10.90
C GLU A 139 3.01 18.43 9.58
N LYS A 140 2.99 17.72 8.44
CA LYS A 140 2.63 18.27 7.13
C LYS A 140 1.71 17.31 6.39
N GLU A 141 0.53 17.79 6.00
CA GLU A 141 -0.13 17.24 4.82
C GLU A 141 0.76 17.53 3.61
N PRO A 142 1.05 16.54 2.74
CA PRO A 142 1.84 16.76 1.55
C PRO A 142 1.13 17.79 0.68
N SER A 143 1.83 18.90 0.41
CA SER A 143 1.42 19.85 -0.63
C SER A 143 1.53 19.13 -1.97
N LEU A 144 0.40 19.07 -2.70
CA LEU A 144 0.26 18.56 -4.07
C LEU A 144 1.37 19.04 -5.00
#